data_AF-A0A031IUH8-F1
#
_entry.id   AF-A0A031IUH8-F1
#
_cell.length_a   1.000
_cell.length_b   1.000
_cell.length_c   1.000
_cell.angle_alpha   90.00
_cell.angle_beta   90.00
_cell.angle_gamma   90.00
#
_symmetry.space_group_name_H-M   'P 1'
#
loop_
_entity.id
_entity.type
_entity.pdbx_description
1 polymer ?
#
loop_
_entity_poly.entity_id
_entity_poly.type
_entity_poly.pdbx_seq_one_letter_code
_entity_poly.pdbx_strand_id
1 'polypeptide(L)'
;MALRMEARRIGLAMQLAPQEWPHWLKQEPPSPCAQYCRPRRGSTPATWSYWQLEPGVWVNQWREVCDDEKLLPHFATLPANVYKVEADKQMIALYWGEKGEASDLLAIDALLKALA
;
A
#
# COMPACT_ATOMS: atom_id res chain seq x y z
N MET A 1 9.12 15.45 -5.03
CA MET A 1 8.79 15.54 -6.48
C MET A 1 9.37 14.38 -7.31
N ALA A 2 10.65 14.00 -7.13
CA ALA A 2 11.32 13.00 -7.98
C ALA A 2 10.61 11.62 -8.03
N LEU A 3 10.26 11.06 -6.87
CA LEU A 3 9.60 9.74 -6.79
C LEU A 3 8.28 9.66 -7.57
N ARG A 4 7.46 10.71 -7.48
CA ARG A 4 6.18 10.80 -8.20
C ARG A 4 6.35 10.82 -9.72
N MET A 5 7.41 11.46 -10.22
CA MET A 5 7.73 11.47 -11.65
C MET A 5 8.21 10.09 -12.10
N GLU A 6 9.02 9.41 -11.28
CA GLU A 6 9.46 8.04 -11.55
C GLU A 6 8.26 7.06 -11.56
N ALA A 7 7.30 7.24 -10.63
CA ALA A 7 6.09 6.43 -10.60
C ALA A 7 5.29 6.54 -11.91
N ARG A 8 5.16 7.75 -12.45
CA ARG A 8 4.55 7.98 -13.76
C ARG A 8 5.34 7.31 -14.88
N ARG A 9 6.68 7.35 -14.83
CA ARG A 9 7.56 6.72 -15.83
C ARG A 9 7.35 5.21 -15.91
N ILE A 10 7.13 4.54 -14.77
CA ILE A 10 6.85 3.10 -14.72
C ILE A 10 5.35 2.76 -14.90
N GLY A 11 4.51 3.77 -15.17
CA GLY A 11 3.08 3.60 -15.41
C GLY A 11 2.25 3.31 -14.15
N LEU A 12 2.75 3.72 -12.98
CA LEU A 12 2.03 3.59 -11.71
C LEU A 12 1.19 4.84 -11.45
N ALA A 13 -0.12 4.64 -11.28
CA ALA A 13 -1.04 5.72 -10.96
C ALA A 13 -0.81 6.19 -9.53
N MET A 14 -0.81 7.51 -9.32
CA MET A 14 -0.61 8.15 -8.02
C MET A 14 -1.62 9.27 -7.84
N GLN A 15 -2.24 9.33 -6.66
CA GLN A 15 -3.15 10.38 -6.25
C GLN A 15 -2.85 10.90 -4.84
N LEU A 16 -3.22 12.15 -4.60
CA LEU A 16 -3.25 12.77 -3.28
C LEU A 16 -4.71 13.12 -3.00
N ALA A 17 -5.31 12.40 -2.06
CA ALA A 17 -6.67 12.66 -1.59
C ALA A 17 -6.63 12.82 -0.07
N PRO A 18 -7.60 13.51 0.54
CA PRO A 18 -7.84 13.37 1.97
C PRO A 18 -8.14 11.91 2.29
N GLN A 19 -7.46 11.35 3.29
CA GLN A 19 -7.70 9.98 3.74
C GLN A 19 -8.04 9.97 5.22
N GLU A 20 -8.97 9.09 5.59
CA GLU A 20 -9.27 8.80 6.98
C GLU A 20 -8.43 7.62 7.45
N TRP A 21 -7.84 7.79 8.63
CA TRP A 21 -6.94 6.82 9.24
C TRP A 21 -7.55 6.28 10.53
N PRO A 22 -7.39 4.99 10.82
CA PRO A 22 -7.85 4.45 12.09
C PRO A 22 -7.14 5.15 13.25
N HIS A 23 -7.91 5.56 14.27
CA HIS A 23 -7.39 6.24 15.46
C HIS A 23 -6.35 5.42 16.24
N TRP A 24 -6.32 4.10 16.05
CA TRP A 24 -5.38 3.18 16.69
C TRP A 24 -4.05 3.02 15.94
N LEU A 25 -3.90 3.62 14.75
CA LEU A 25 -2.66 3.56 13.99
C LEU A 25 -1.58 4.38 14.71
N LYS A 26 -0.51 3.71 15.17
CA LYS A 26 0.55 4.34 15.98
C LYS A 26 1.29 5.45 15.22
N GLN A 27 1.54 5.23 13.94
CA GLN A 27 2.27 6.18 13.10
C GLN A 27 1.30 6.96 12.24
N GLU A 28 1.22 8.28 12.47
CA GLU A 28 0.38 9.14 11.68
C GLU A 28 1.00 9.34 10.28
N PRO A 29 0.27 8.98 9.20
CA PRO A 29 0.71 9.26 7.84
C PRO A 29 0.67 10.76 7.55
N PRO A 30 1.44 11.23 6.55
CA PRO A 30 1.32 12.61 6.08
C PRO A 30 -0.09 12.88 5.57
N SER A 31 -0.57 14.12 5.73
CA SER A 31 -1.86 14.57 5.19
C SER A 31 -1.63 15.68 4.15
N PRO A 32 -1.91 15.43 2.85
CA PRO A 32 -2.39 14.19 2.25
C PRO A 32 -1.29 13.13 2.09
N CYS A 33 -1.65 11.84 2.19
CA CYS A 33 -0.75 10.72 1.96
C CYS A 33 -0.77 10.33 0.48
N ALA A 34 0.39 9.99 -0.08
CA ALA A 34 0.47 9.54 -1.46
C ALA A 34 -0.13 8.14 -1.60
N GLN A 35 -1.14 8.02 -2.45
CA GLN A 35 -1.79 6.76 -2.76
C GLN A 35 -1.35 6.32 -4.15
N TYR A 36 -0.75 5.13 -4.20
CA TYR A 36 -0.35 4.46 -5.43
C TYR A 36 -1.33 3.32 -5.73
N CYS A 37 -1.84 3.23 -6.94
CA CYS A 37 -2.90 2.26 -7.24
C CYS A 37 -2.76 1.59 -8.61
N ARG A 38 -3.36 0.41 -8.73
CA ARG A 38 -3.42 -0.38 -9.96
C ARG A 38 -4.80 -1.05 -10.09
N PRO A 39 -5.40 -1.09 -11.30
CA PRO A 39 -6.61 -1.85 -11.56
C PRO A 39 -6.39 -3.35 -11.39
N ARG A 40 -7.32 -4.03 -10.72
CA ARG A 40 -7.32 -5.47 -10.50
C ARG A 40 -7.96 -6.22 -11.65
N ARG A 41 -7.48 -7.44 -11.91
CA ARG A 41 -7.99 -8.32 -12.97
C ARG A 41 -8.66 -9.54 -12.34
N GLY A 42 -9.98 -9.67 -12.48
CA GLY A 42 -10.71 -10.86 -12.02
C GLY A 42 -12.20 -10.59 -11.83
N SER A 43 -13.02 -11.64 -11.86
CA SER A 43 -14.48 -11.52 -11.78
C SER A 43 -15.01 -11.29 -10.35
N THR A 44 -14.33 -11.82 -9.33
CA THR A 44 -14.72 -11.69 -7.92
C THR A 44 -13.51 -11.74 -6.99
N PRO A 45 -12.61 -10.74 -7.03
CA PRO A 45 -11.46 -10.72 -6.14
C PRO A 45 -11.88 -10.45 -4.68
N ALA A 46 -11.20 -11.07 -3.72
CA ALA A 46 -11.43 -10.81 -2.30
C ALA A 46 -11.09 -9.36 -1.95
N THR A 47 -11.94 -8.73 -1.14
CA THR A 47 -11.72 -7.39 -0.60
C THR A 47 -11.07 -7.46 0.76
N TRP A 48 -10.01 -6.70 0.97
CA TRP A 48 -9.26 -6.65 2.22
C TRP A 48 -8.54 -5.33 2.39
N SER A 49 -8.19 -5.00 3.64
CA SER A 49 -7.39 -3.84 3.99
C SER A 49 -6.49 -4.20 5.16
N TYR A 50 -5.20 -3.89 5.02
CA TYR A 50 -4.19 -4.08 6.05
C TYR A 50 -3.46 -2.77 6.31
N TRP A 51 -3.19 -2.50 7.58
CA TRP A 51 -2.42 -1.36 8.06
C TRP A 51 -1.11 -1.85 8.66
N GLN A 52 -0.02 -1.13 8.41
CA GLN A 52 1.27 -1.44 9.02
C GLN A 52 1.29 -0.83 10.43
N LEU A 53 1.19 -1.68 11.45
CA LEU A 53 1.21 -1.24 12.85
C LEU A 53 2.64 -0.92 13.29
N GLU A 54 3.57 -1.79 12.91
CA GLU A 54 5.02 -1.69 13.07
C GLU A 54 5.69 -2.20 11.79
N PRO A 55 6.95 -1.84 11.48
CA PRO A 55 7.61 -2.28 10.26
C PRO A 55 7.53 -3.81 10.09
N GLY A 56 6.86 -4.27 9.01
CA GLY A 56 6.63 -5.69 8.74
C GLY A 56 5.46 -6.35 9.49
N VAL A 57 4.83 -5.67 10.46
CA VAL A 57 3.64 -6.14 11.18
C VAL A 57 2.39 -5.52 10.58
N TRP A 58 1.62 -6.33 9.88
CA TRP A 58 0.41 -5.91 9.17
C TRP A 58 -0.83 -6.42 9.89
N VAL A 59 -1.81 -5.54 10.11
CA VAL A 59 -3.05 -5.88 10.80
C VAL A 59 -4.29 -5.47 10.02
N ASN A 60 -5.37 -6.24 10.10
CA ASN A 60 -6.64 -5.90 9.46
C ASN A 60 -7.41 -4.82 10.26
N GLN A 61 -8.66 -4.53 9.85
CA GLN A 61 -9.51 -3.53 10.51
C GLN A 61 -9.87 -3.88 11.97
N TRP A 62 -9.75 -5.16 12.35
CA TRP A 62 -9.97 -5.68 13.70
C TRP A 62 -8.68 -5.78 14.52
N ARG A 63 -7.55 -5.35 13.94
CA ARG A 63 -6.18 -5.44 14.50
C ARG A 63 -5.66 -6.88 14.62
N GLU A 64 -6.20 -7.79 13.82
CA GLU A 64 -5.68 -9.16 13.72
C GLU A 64 -4.49 -9.16 12.76
N VAL A 65 -3.41 -9.84 13.14
CA VAL A 65 -2.20 -9.93 12.31
C VAL A 65 -2.50 -10.69 11.03
N CYS A 66 -1.98 -10.18 9.91
CA CYS A 66 -2.07 -10.85 8.61
C CYS A 66 -1.36 -12.21 8.69
N ASP A 67 -2.11 -13.28 8.45
CA ASP A 67 -1.63 -14.66 8.38
C ASP A 67 -1.72 -15.24 6.96
N ASP A 68 -2.14 -14.41 5.99
CA ASP A 68 -2.29 -14.83 4.59
C ASP A 68 -0.91 -15.06 3.95
N GLU A 69 -0.56 -16.32 3.76
CA GLU A 69 0.68 -16.77 3.13
C GLU A 69 0.90 -16.21 1.72
N LYS A 70 -0.17 -15.75 1.04
CA LYS A 70 -0.06 -15.11 -0.27
C LYS A 70 0.32 -13.64 -0.16
N LEU A 71 -0.05 -12.95 0.92
CA LEU A 71 0.22 -11.53 1.11
C LEU A 71 1.54 -11.27 1.85
N LEU A 72 1.85 -12.12 2.85
CA LEU A 72 3.02 -11.97 3.71
C LEU A 72 4.35 -11.80 2.96
N PRO A 73 4.67 -12.60 1.92
CA PRO A 73 5.93 -12.42 1.18
C PRO A 73 6.03 -11.06 0.49
N HIS A 74 4.91 -10.52 0.02
CA HIS A 74 4.88 -9.20 -0.61
C HIS A 74 5.00 -8.10 0.44
N PHE A 75 4.28 -8.22 1.55
CA PHE A 75 4.30 -7.26 2.66
C PHE A 75 5.68 -7.14 3.32
N ALA A 76 6.46 -8.22 3.34
CA ALA A 76 7.84 -8.21 3.84
C ALA A 76 8.80 -7.36 3.00
N THR A 77 8.47 -7.07 1.74
CA THR A 77 9.29 -6.23 0.85
C THR A 77 9.01 -4.74 0.99
N LEU A 78 7.94 -4.37 1.70
CA LEU A 78 7.51 -2.98 1.81
C LEU A 78 8.32 -2.22 2.87
N PRO A 79 8.63 -0.95 2.62
CA PRO A 79 9.33 -0.14 3.61
C PRO A 79 8.41 0.23 4.78
N ALA A 80 9.04 0.60 5.90
CA ALA A 80 8.40 0.97 7.17
C ALA A 80 7.45 2.18 7.10
N ASN A 81 7.52 2.96 6.03
CA ASN A 81 6.72 4.16 5.81
C ASN A 81 5.55 3.92 4.84
N VAL A 82 5.21 2.65 4.58
CA VAL A 82 3.91 2.27 4.00
C VAL A 82 2.91 2.07 5.13
N TYR A 83 1.83 2.82 5.11
CA TYR A 83 0.87 2.85 6.22
C TYR A 83 -0.30 1.89 6.01
N LYS A 84 -0.71 1.67 4.75
CA LYS A 84 -1.87 0.86 4.41
C LYS A 84 -1.73 0.24 3.03
N VAL A 85 -2.23 -0.98 2.88
CA VAL A 85 -2.51 -1.61 1.59
C VAL A 85 -3.96 -2.09 1.62
N GLU A 86 -4.71 -1.79 0.58
CA GLU A 86 -6.08 -2.26 0.43
C GLU A 86 -6.33 -2.75 -0.97
N ALA A 87 -7.21 -3.73 -1.08
CA ALA A 87 -7.68 -4.22 -2.36
C ALA A 87 -9.19 -4.26 -2.31
N ASP A 88 -9.83 -3.47 -3.17
CA ASP A 88 -11.27 -3.52 -3.39
C ASP A 88 -11.59 -4.40 -4.62
N LYS A 89 -12.80 -4.30 -5.17
CA LYS A 89 -13.22 -5.11 -6.33
C LYS A 89 -12.56 -4.71 -7.66
N GLN A 90 -12.07 -3.48 -7.77
CA GLN A 90 -11.60 -2.85 -9.00
C GLN A 90 -10.14 -2.44 -8.94
N MET A 91 -9.64 -2.08 -7.76
CA MET A 91 -8.34 -1.46 -7.53
C MET A 91 -7.64 -2.12 -6.35
N ILE A 92 -6.32 -2.21 -6.44
CA ILE A 92 -5.44 -2.35 -5.29
C ILE A 92 -4.70 -1.03 -5.11
N ALA A 93 -4.64 -0.56 -3.87
CA ALA A 93 -4.01 0.69 -3.50
C ALA A 93 -3.07 0.51 -2.31
N LEU A 94 -2.01 1.28 -2.32
CA LEU A 94 -0.99 1.34 -1.27
C LEU A 94 -0.74 2.80 -0.92
N TYR A 95 -0.60 3.08 0.37
CA TYR A 95 -0.41 4.42 0.90
C TYR A 95 0.97 4.59 1.50
N TRP A 96 1.76 5.48 0.91
CA TRP A 96 3.18 5.61 1.19
C TRP A 96 3.56 7.04 1.56
N GLY A 97 4.38 7.19 2.60
CA GLY A 97 4.87 8.49 3.05
C GLY A 97 5.94 9.14 2.16
N GLU A 98 6.42 8.45 1.12
CA GLU A 98 7.44 8.93 0.16
C GLU A 98 8.76 9.40 0.82
N LYS A 99 9.07 8.92 2.03
CA LYS A 99 10.33 9.20 2.75
C LYS A 99 11.43 8.18 2.42
N GLY A 100 11.43 7.62 1.21
CA GLY A 100 12.31 6.52 0.80
C GLY A 100 12.98 6.75 -0.55
N GLU A 101 13.52 5.68 -1.12
CA GLU A 101 14.34 5.69 -2.34
C GLU A 101 13.56 5.16 -3.56
N ALA A 102 14.14 5.28 -4.76
CA ALA A 102 13.52 4.74 -5.97
C ALA A 102 13.35 3.20 -5.93
N SER A 103 14.20 2.49 -5.18
CA SER A 103 14.06 1.04 -4.94
C SER A 103 12.77 0.69 -4.20
N ASP A 104 12.32 1.55 -3.29
CA ASP A 104 11.07 1.35 -2.55
C ASP A 104 9.88 1.46 -3.49
N LEU A 105 9.94 2.41 -4.44
CA LEU A 105 8.92 2.56 -5.47
C LEU A 105 8.84 1.31 -6.38
N LEU A 106 9.99 0.69 -6.71
CA LEU A 106 10.01 -0.55 -7.48
C LEU A 106 9.42 -1.72 -6.69
N ALA A 107 9.69 -1.82 -5.38
CA ALA A 107 9.09 -2.82 -4.51
C ALA A 107 7.56 -2.65 -4.42
N ILE A 108 7.10 -1.40 -4.29
CA ILE A 108 5.67 -1.04 -4.30
C ILE A 108 5.01 -1.44 -5.62
N ASP A 109 5.61 -1.09 -6.77
CA ASP A 109 5.05 -1.46 -8.08
C ASP A 109 5.05 -2.99 -8.29
N ALA A 110 6.09 -3.69 -7.85
CA ALA A 110 6.14 -5.15 -7.93
C ALA A 110 5.02 -5.81 -7.12
N LEU A 111 4.77 -5.35 -5.89
CA LEU A 111 3.66 -5.82 -5.06
C LEU A 111 2.31 -5.53 -5.74
N LEU A 112 2.09 -4.30 -6.19
CA LEU A 112 0.82 -3.92 -6.82
C LEU A 112 0.58 -4.72 -8.10
N LYS A 113 1.62 -5.05 -8.88
CA LYS A 113 1.50 -5.93 -10.05
C LYS A 113 1.19 -7.38 -9.68
N ALA A 114 1.75 -7.89 -8.59
CA ALA A 114 1.54 -9.28 -8.17
C ALA A 114 0.13 -9.52 -7.60
N LEU A 115 -0.45 -8.50 -6.95
CA LEU A 115 -1.72 -8.61 -6.22
C LEU A 115 -2.94 -8.00 -6.95
N ALA A 116 -2.72 -7.33 -8.09
CA ALA A 116 -3.77 -6.76 -8.95
C ALA A 116 -4.40 -7.80 -9.88
#